data_AF-A0A382LXE3-F1
#
_entry.id   AF-A0A382LXE3-F1
#
_cell.length_a   1.000
_cell.length_b   1.000
_cell.length_c   1.000
_cell.angle_alpha   90.00
_cell.angle_beta   90.00
_cell.angle_gamma   90.00
#
_symmetry.space_group_name_H-M   'P 1'
#
loop_
_entity.id
_entity.type
_entity.pdbx_description
1 polymer ?
#
loop_
_entity_poly.entity_id
_entity_poly.type
_entity_poly.pdbx_seq_one_letter_code
_entity_poly.pdbx_strand_id
1 'polypeptide(L)'
;MIFFIFFSTVLLSVYSYVGWRFIWTLQTRSLYKSLFLIILMLFYCLTIITFIFYFNKIENNITRIIAWLGYVGLGTVSLLFFIQVGADLLLLVKSLLAKSHSFDPHRRAFLGLSAKTIVG
;
A
#
# COMPACT_ATOMS: atom_id res chain seq x y z
N MET A 1 -20.23 -12.72 -14.47
CA MET A 1 -18.85 -13.24 -14.59
C MET A 1 -17.82 -12.12 -14.72
N ILE A 2 -17.98 -11.16 -15.64
CA ILE A 2 -17.06 -10.01 -15.79
C ILE A 2 -16.81 -9.25 -14.47
N PHE A 3 -17.85 -8.97 -13.69
CA PHE A 3 -17.73 -8.25 -12.42
C PHE A 3 -16.81 -8.97 -11.43
N PHE A 4 -16.93 -10.30 -11.32
CA PHE A 4 -16.12 -11.08 -10.40
C PHE A 4 -14.64 -11.10 -10.82
N ILE A 5 -14.36 -11.10 -12.13
CA ILE A 5 -13.01 -10.99 -12.66
C ILE A 5 -12.42 -9.61 -12.32
N PHE A 6 -13.17 -8.54 -12.58
CA PHE A 6 -12.75 -7.18 -12.21
C PHE A 6 -12.53 -7.03 -10.70
N PHE A 7 -13.44 -7.54 -9.88
CA PHE A 7 -13.30 -7.51 -8.43
C PHE A 7 -12.06 -8.28 -7.97
N SER A 8 -11.87 -9.50 -8.46
CA SER A 8 -10.72 -10.36 -8.12
C SER A 8 -9.39 -9.74 -8.54
N THR A 9 -9.33 -9.12 -9.72
CA THR A 9 -8.11 -8.44 -10.20
C THR A 9 -7.75 -7.22 -9.37
N VAL A 10 -8.74 -6.40 -8.99
CA VAL A 10 -8.52 -5.27 -8.07
C VAL A 10 -8.09 -5.78 -6.69
N LEU A 11 -8.76 -6.80 -6.17
CA LEU A 11 -8.44 -7.40 -4.87
C LEU A 11 -7.01 -7.94 -4.86
N LEU A 12 -6.63 -8.70 -5.88
CA LEU A 12 -5.27 -9.23 -6.04
C LEU A 12 -4.25 -8.09 -6.06
N SER A 13 -4.52 -7.03 -6.82
CA SER A 13 -3.62 -5.87 -6.91
C SER A 13 -3.38 -5.22 -5.55
N VAL A 14 -4.43 -5.03 -4.74
CA VAL A 14 -4.34 -4.47 -3.39
C VAL A 14 -3.52 -5.40 -2.47
N TYR A 15 -3.82 -6.70 -2.46
CA TYR A 15 -3.12 -7.67 -1.61
C TYR A 15 -1.65 -7.82 -2.00
N SER A 16 -1.35 -7.85 -3.30
CA SER A 16 0.01 -7.89 -3.83
C SER A 16 0.79 -6.63 -3.47
N TYR A 17 0.18 -5.45 -3.58
CA TYR A 17 0.82 -4.19 -3.17
C TYR A 17 1.18 -4.19 -1.69
N VAL A 18 0.21 -4.51 -0.83
CA VAL A 18 0.41 -4.55 0.63
C VAL A 18 1.48 -5.57 1.00
N GLY A 19 1.40 -6.79 0.44
CA GLY A 19 2.37 -7.84 0.68
C GLY A 19 3.78 -7.44 0.25
N TRP A 20 3.93 -6.91 -0.96
CA TRP A 20 5.22 -6.44 -1.48
C TRP A 20 5.82 -5.35 -0.61
N ARG A 21 5.04 -4.33 -0.25
CA ARG A 21 5.54 -3.24 0.58
C ARG A 21 5.95 -3.72 1.96
N PHE A 22 5.17 -4.60 2.58
CA PHE A 22 5.48 -5.14 3.90
C PHE A 22 6.77 -5.97 3.92
N ILE A 23 7.02 -6.75 2.87
CA ILE A 23 8.27 -7.52 2.71
C ILE A 23 9.48 -6.59 2.64
N TRP A 24 9.35 -5.46 1.96
CA TRP A 24 10.44 -4.50 1.75
C TRP A 24 10.70 -3.63 3.00
N THR A 25 9.65 -3.20 3.70
CA THR A 25 9.77 -2.27 4.83
C THR A 25 10.19 -2.95 6.13
N LEU A 26 9.81 -4.21 6.35
CA LEU A 26 10.17 -4.90 7.58
C LEU A 26 11.57 -5.49 7.50
N GLN A 27 12.46 -5.02 8.39
CA GLN A 27 13.77 -5.61 8.63
C GLN A 27 13.67 -6.80 9.61
N THR A 28 12.61 -7.61 9.50
CA THR A 28 12.36 -8.77 10.37
C THR A 28 12.95 -10.06 9.79
N ARG A 29 13.07 -11.07 10.67
CA ARG A 29 13.53 -12.41 10.31
C ARG A 29 12.64 -13.02 9.21
N SER A 30 13.27 -13.68 8.24
CA SER A 30 12.60 -14.28 7.05
C SER A 30 11.34 -15.10 7.37
N LEU A 31 11.33 -15.83 8.51
CA LEU A 31 10.19 -16.62 8.95
C LEU A 31 8.90 -15.79 9.12
N TYR A 32 8.99 -14.61 9.74
CA TYR A 32 7.82 -13.76 9.96
C TYR A 32 7.29 -13.17 8.65
N LYS A 33 8.17 -12.90 7.68
CA LYS A 33 7.76 -12.44 6.33
C LYS A 33 6.96 -13.52 5.61
N SER A 34 7.43 -14.77 5.68
CA SER A 34 6.74 -15.92 5.08
C SER A 34 5.37 -16.16 5.72
N LEU A 35 5.29 -16.16 7.06
CA LEU A 35 4.02 -16.32 7.79
C LEU A 35 3.01 -15.23 7.42
N PHE A 36 3.44 -13.97 7.33
CA PHE A 36 2.58 -12.87 6.94
C PHE A 36 2.03 -13.04 5.52
N LEU A 37 2.88 -13.45 4.56
CA LEU A 37 2.44 -13.75 3.20
C LEU A 37 1.40 -14.86 3.15
N ILE A 38 1.60 -15.93 3.93
CA ILE A 38 0.65 -17.05 4.01
C ILE A 38 -0.70 -16.55 4.56
N ILE A 39 -0.68 -15.72 5.61
CA ILE A 39 -1.90 -15.14 6.19
C ILE A 39 -2.61 -14.22 5.18
N LEU A 40 -1.88 -13.39 4.44
CA LEU A 40 -2.42 -12.54 3.37
C LEU A 40 -3.11 -13.38 2.29
N MET A 41 -2.46 -14.45 1.84
CA MET A 41 -3.02 -15.36 0.84
C MET A 41 -4.29 -16.03 1.36
N LEU A 42 -4.29 -16.46 2.62
CA LEU A 42 -5.45 -17.06 3.27
C LEU A 42 -6.64 -16.08 3.35
N PHE A 43 -6.41 -14.82 3.71
CA PHE A 43 -7.44 -13.78 3.70
C PHE A 43 -7.97 -13.47 2.30
N TYR A 44 -7.11 -13.47 1.29
CA TYR A 44 -7.53 -13.33 -0.10
C TYR A 44 -8.50 -14.47 -0.49
N CYS A 45 -8.10 -15.73 -0.25
CA CYS A 45 -8.92 -16.90 -0.55
C CYS A 45 -10.26 -16.89 0.19
N LEU A 46 -10.27 -16.57 1.48
CA LEU A 46 -11.51 -16.48 2.28
C LEU A 46 -12.48 -15.43 1.74
N THR A 47 -11.97 -14.29 1.28
CA THR A 47 -12.79 -13.24 0.65
C THR A 47 -13.43 -13.76 -0.64
N ILE A 48 -12.64 -14.40 -1.52
CA ILE A 48 -13.13 -14.97 -2.77
C ILE A 48 -14.20 -16.05 -2.50
N ILE A 49 -13.96 -16.95 -1.55
CA ILE A 49 -14.91 -17.98 -1.13
C ILE A 49 -16.21 -17.36 -0.62
N THR A 50 -16.13 -16.29 0.17
CA THR A 50 -17.29 -15.56 0.70
C THR A 50 -18.17 -15.03 -0.42
N PHE A 51 -17.57 -14.43 -1.46
CA PHE A 51 -18.32 -13.97 -2.62
C PHE A 51 -18.97 -15.13 -3.39
N ILE A 52 -18.27 -16.26 -3.56
CA ILE A 52 -18.83 -17.45 -4.22
C ILE A 52 -20.04 -17.98 -3.45
N PHE A 53 -19.96 -18.10 -2.12
CA PHE A 53 -21.09 -18.54 -1.30
C PHE A 53 -22.27 -17.57 -1.38
N TYR A 54 -22.00 -16.27 -1.42
CA TYR A 54 -23.03 -15.25 -1.60
C TYR A 54 -23.76 -15.39 -2.93
N PHE A 55 -23.04 -15.55 -4.05
CA PHE A 55 -23.65 -15.75 -5.37
C PHE A 55 -24.49 -17.03 -5.46
N ASN A 56 -24.04 -18.10 -4.79
CA ASN A 56 -24.75 -19.37 -4.77
C ASN A 56 -25.87 -19.44 -3.73
N LYS A 57 -26.13 -18.36 -2.97
CA LYS A 57 -27.14 -18.29 -1.89
C LYS A 57 -26.99 -19.40 -0.84
N ILE A 58 -25.74 -19.77 -0.50
CA ILE A 58 -25.45 -20.81 0.49
C ILE A 58 -25.37 -20.18 1.88
N GLU A 59 -26.48 -20.25 2.63
CA GLU A 59 -26.60 -19.66 3.95
C GLU A 59 -26.57 -20.74 5.04
N ASN A 60 -25.44 -20.87 5.73
CA ASN A 60 -25.22 -21.77 6.85
C ASN A 60 -24.43 -21.04 7.95
N ASN A 61 -24.48 -21.55 9.18
CA ASN A 61 -23.68 -20.98 10.29
C ASN A 61 -22.18 -20.95 9.97
N ILE A 62 -21.67 -21.96 9.26
CA ILE A 62 -20.26 -22.05 8.84
C ILE A 62 -19.94 -20.99 7.77
N THR A 63 -20.80 -20.80 6.76
CA THR A 63 -20.56 -19.79 5.72
C THR A 63 -20.63 -18.38 6.28
N ARG A 64 -21.44 -18.16 7.32
CA ARG A 64 -21.46 -16.90 8.07
C ARG A 64 -20.12 -16.63 8.78
N ILE A 65 -19.54 -17.63 9.45
CA ILE A 65 -18.22 -17.49 10.10
C ILE A 65 -17.13 -17.18 9.06
N ILE A 66 -17.14 -17.91 7.94
CA ILE A 66 -16.20 -17.68 6.83
C ILE A 66 -16.36 -16.26 6.28
N ALA A 67 -17.60 -15.79 6.11
CA ALA A 67 -17.89 -14.44 5.64
C ALA A 67 -17.35 -13.37 6.60
N TRP A 68 -17.57 -13.53 7.91
CA TRP A 68 -17.01 -12.64 8.92
C TRP A 68 -15.48 -12.60 8.84
N LEU A 69 -14.83 -13.77 8.73
CA LEU A 69 -13.38 -13.86 8.63
C LEU A 69 -12.85 -13.20 7.35
N GLY A 70 -13.54 -13.39 6.21
CA GLY A 70 -13.24 -12.76 4.94
C GLY A 70 -13.37 -11.23 5.01
N TYR A 71 -14.46 -10.72 5.57
CA TYR A 71 -14.68 -9.28 5.70
C TYR A 71 -13.71 -8.61 6.67
N VAL A 72 -13.37 -9.27 7.78
CA VAL A 72 -12.33 -8.78 8.71
C VAL A 72 -10.96 -8.74 8.02
N GLY A 73 -10.62 -9.79 7.27
CA GLY A 73 -9.39 -9.84 6.48
C GLY A 73 -9.33 -8.72 5.43
N LEU A 74 -10.41 -8.54 4.66
CA LEU A 74 -10.53 -7.49 3.66
C LEU A 74 -10.44 -6.08 4.28
N GLY A 75 -11.12 -5.84 5.40
CA GLY A 75 -11.04 -4.57 6.12
C GLY A 75 -9.63 -4.28 6.63
N THR A 76 -8.97 -5.28 7.22
CA THR A 76 -7.60 -5.15 7.74
C THR A 76 -6.60 -4.83 6.62
N VAL A 77 -6.65 -5.56 5.50
CA VAL A 77 -5.75 -5.33 4.37
C VAL A 77 -6.03 -3.98 3.71
N SER A 78 -7.30 -3.56 3.63
CA SER A 78 -7.67 -2.25 3.10
C SER A 78 -7.12 -1.11 3.95
N LEU A 79 -7.20 -1.21 5.28
CA LEU A 79 -6.61 -0.23 6.19
C LEU A 79 -5.09 -0.14 6.03
N LEU A 80 -4.41 -1.29 5.96
CA LEU A 80 -2.97 -1.34 5.71
C LEU A 80 -2.60 -0.70 4.37
N PHE A 81 -3.39 -0.95 3.32
CA PHE A 81 -3.20 -0.33 2.01
C PHE A 81 -3.27 1.20 2.09
N PHE A 82 -4.31 1.77 2.70
CA PHE A 82 -4.45 3.22 2.82
C PHE A 82 -3.33 3.86 3.65
N ILE A 83 -2.90 3.22 4.73
CA ILE A 83 -1.77 3.70 5.54
C ILE A 83 -0.49 3.74 4.70
N GLN A 84 -0.21 2.68 3.92
CA GLN A 84 0.99 2.60 3.08
C GLN A 84 0.95 3.63 1.94
N VAL A 85 -0.16 3.72 1.21
CA VAL A 85 -0.32 4.71 0.13
C VAL A 85 -0.21 6.13 0.67
N GLY A 86 -0.81 6.40 1.85
CA GLY A 86 -0.69 7.69 2.52
C GLY A 86 0.76 8.03 2.90
N ALA A 87 1.52 7.06 3.42
CA ALA A 87 2.93 7.24 3.74
C ALA A 87 3.78 7.51 2.48
N ASP A 88 3.56 6.75 1.40
CA ASP A 88 4.28 6.94 0.13
C ASP A 88 3.95 8.32 -0.50
N LEU A 89 2.69 8.77 -0.43
CA LEU A 89 2.29 10.13 -0.85
C LEU A 89 2.99 11.22 -0.04
N LEU A 90 3.05 11.07 1.28
CA LEU A 90 3.76 12.03 2.16
C LEU A 90 5.26 12.10 1.83
N LEU A 91 5.91 10.97 1.55
CA LEU A 91 7.30 10.93 1.11
C LEU A 91 7.49 11.62 -0.25
N LEU A 92 6.57 11.42 -1.18
CA LEU A 92 6.60 12.06 -2.50
C LEU A 92 6.47 13.59 -2.38
N VAL A 93 5.54 14.08 -1.55
CA VAL A 93 5.39 15.52 -1.28
C VAL A 93 6.65 16.11 -0.67
N LYS A 94 7.25 15.43 0.33
CA LYS A 94 8.53 15.85 0.92
C LYS A 94 9.65 15.92 -0.12
N SER A 95 9.72 14.94 -1.02
CA SER A 95 10.73 14.91 -2.09
C SER A 95 10.58 16.09 -3.06
N LEU A 96 9.35 16.41 -3.47
CA LEU A 96 9.07 17.56 -4.35
C LEU A 96 9.44 18.89 -3.68
N LEU A 97 9.09 19.07 -2.40
CA LEU A 97 9.46 20.25 -1.63
C LEU A 97 10.97 20.37 -1.43
N ALA A 98 11.66 19.27 -1.10
CA ALA A 98 13.11 19.26 -0.93
C ALA A 98 13.85 19.56 -2.26
N LYS A 99 13.34 19.06 -3.39
CA LYS A 99 13.88 19.37 -4.72
C LYS A 99 13.66 20.83 -5.12
N SER A 100 12.57 21.46 -4.68
CA SER A 100 12.37 22.91 -4.83
C SER A 100 13.35 23.73 -3.97
N HIS A 101 13.90 23.15 -2.90
CA HIS A 101 14.85 23.77 -1.99
C HIS A 101 16.31 23.33 -2.23
N SER A 102 16.63 22.57 -3.28
CA SER A 102 18.03 22.35 -3.67
C SER A 102 18.58 23.64 -4.28
N PHE A 103 18.88 24.60 -3.40
CA PHE A 103 19.60 25.82 -3.72
C PHE A 103 21.02 25.43 -4.11
N ASP A 104 21.31 25.53 -5.40
CA ASP A 104 22.65 25.34 -5.95
C ASP A 104 23.65 26.30 -5.27
N PRO A 105 24.65 25.79 -4.51
CA PRO A 105 25.64 26.62 -3.82
C PRO A 105 26.41 27.53 -4.78
N HIS A 106 26.61 27.06 -6.02
CA HIS A 106 27.36 27.76 -7.05
C HIS A 106 26.62 29.03 -7.52
N ARG A 107 25.27 29.00 -7.51
CA ARG A 107 24.42 30.14 -7.86
C ARG A 107 24.46 31.24 -6.80
N ARG A 108 24.60 30.89 -5.51
CA ARG A 108 24.76 31.88 -4.43
C ARG A 108 26.14 32.54 -4.44
N ALA A 109 27.20 31.80 -4.74
CA ALA A 109 28.54 32.39 -4.88
C ALA A 109 28.58 33.42 -6.00
N PHE A 110 27.95 33.13 -7.15
CA PHE A 110 27.88 34.06 -8.29
C PHE A 110 27.03 35.30 -8.00
N LEU A 111 25.86 35.14 -7.35
CA LEU A 111 25.00 36.27 -6.95
C LEU A 111 25.64 37.12 -5.84
N GLY A 112 26.34 36.48 -4.89
CA GLY A 112 27.08 37.17 -3.83
C GLY A 112 28.28 37.95 -4.36
N LEU A 113 28.99 37.41 -5.34
CA LEU A 113 30.08 38.11 -6.04
C LEU A 113 29.54 39.27 -6.88
N SER A 114 28.47 39.07 -7.64
CA SER A 114 27.84 40.13 -8.44
C SER A 114 27.32 41.28 -7.58
N ALA A 115 26.65 40.99 -6.46
CA ALA A 115 26.20 42.03 -5.52
C ALA A 115 27.37 42.79 -4.88
N LYS A 116 28.49 42.11 -4.57
CA LYS A 116 29.71 42.76 -4.06
C LYS A 116 30.37 43.68 -5.09
N THR A 117 30.17 43.45 -6.38
CA THR A 117 30.77 44.27 -7.45
C THR A 117 29.98 45.54 -7.74
N ILE A 118 28.71 45.61 -7.31
CA ILE A 118 27.82 46.76 -7.54
C ILE A 118 27.85 47.77 -6.39
N VAL A 119 28.28 47.36 -5.19
CA VAL A 119 28.28 48.20 -3.96
C VAL A 119 29.71 48.68 -3.59
N GLY A 120 30.71 48.40 -4.44
CA GLY A 120 32.07 48.97 -4.32
C GLY A 120 32.20 50.21 -5.18
#